data_AF-A0A9X8M5V3-F1
#
_entry.id   AF-A0A9X8M5V3-F1
#
_cell.length_a   1.000
_cell.length_b   1.000
_cell.length_c   1.000
_cell.angle_alpha   90.00
_cell.angle_beta   90.00
_cell.angle_gamma   90.00
#
_symmetry.space_group_name_H-M   'P 1'
#
loop_
_entity.id
_entity.type
_entity.pdbx_description
1 polymer ?
#
loop_
_entity_poly.entity_id
_entity_poly.type
_entity_poly.pdbx_seq_one_letter_code
_entity_poly.pdbx_strand_id
1 'polypeptide(L)'
;MYNNKKMIGFMLVFVLIISLALFYLMYGNLIDAWNKMLDNKGNIAKTHDAFTLLYSLLSIIVSSLFSFLVYRISVQSYDISKKMSELEIDRENAALNQDATIILTMITRNLNVIKEMYSESLTKPKAYSVKDLALSESWAENIANLMKGQKELFSEYELNQTYDIFEDFVKLNRFIKDPENEFKREDFAKELTLIIRKYFNKNIPTPLYSRINTETILELLNVESYILLRKLYYLTVKNSLIEEKEVGKSYRVSVLGIPLFESSSPKRLEGNIKLYDSYGYIKLEAMVVNNIIRYEKYNGYSKKGEKLYEFIFDKDNYKNGEQNIKKAKVYNHTPSGNLFLDYFFDCEWTEDNRKNGIQTKYGLKGKLVFHGNKVDGMKNGHCYYRKSNGNVYIGKFENDKIVEGEMFWQESKFTGQFHNGEPWKGSVINYKKYNQDLNDYVYHFSGSINNGKLYEGVGYTKLKATPLYEQYESEIQRMEDNHMDEIERYEDESYVAGLENNHKRNTYPIHAEYIRTEWKQGKKRQLEEIEENIKVKYYE
;
A
#
# COMPACT_ATOMS: atom_id res chain seq x y z
N MET A 1 -57.54 10.59 -23.43
CA MET A 1 -58.55 11.60 -23.85
C MET A 1 -59.82 11.01 -24.46
N TYR A 2 -59.77 9.92 -25.23
CA TYR A 2 -60.94 9.32 -25.92
C TYR A 2 -61.99 8.71 -24.96
N ASN A 3 -61.58 8.11 -23.84
CA ASN A 3 -62.51 7.51 -22.86
C ASN A 3 -63.29 8.55 -22.03
N ASN A 4 -62.76 9.75 -21.82
CA ASN A 4 -63.44 10.79 -21.04
C ASN A 4 -64.64 11.36 -21.79
N LYS A 5 -64.57 11.48 -23.13
CA LYS A 5 -65.70 11.95 -23.96
C LYS A 5 -66.87 10.96 -23.95
N LYS A 6 -66.60 9.65 -24.00
CA LYS A 6 -67.63 8.61 -23.90
C LYS A 6 -68.30 8.58 -22.53
N MET A 7 -67.52 8.79 -21.46
CA MET A 7 -68.05 8.84 -20.09
C MET A 7 -68.93 10.06 -19.84
N ILE A 8 -68.55 11.24 -20.36
CA ILE A 8 -69.39 12.45 -20.29
C ILE A 8 -70.68 12.25 -21.09
N GLY A 9 -70.59 11.67 -22.29
CA GLY A 9 -71.78 11.31 -23.08
C GLY A 9 -72.69 10.32 -22.35
N PHE A 10 -72.13 9.31 -21.70
CA PHE A 10 -72.88 8.34 -20.91
C PHE A 10 -73.56 8.98 -19.69
N MET A 11 -72.89 9.89 -18.98
CA MET A 11 -73.49 10.62 -17.86
C MET A 11 -74.65 11.53 -18.30
N LEU A 12 -74.51 12.23 -19.42
CA LEU A 12 -75.60 13.04 -19.98
C LEU A 12 -76.82 12.19 -20.31
N VAL A 13 -76.61 11.04 -20.97
CA VAL A 13 -77.68 10.09 -21.28
C VAL A 13 -78.30 9.51 -20.00
N PHE A 14 -77.49 9.20 -18.99
CA PHE A 14 -77.97 8.67 -17.71
C PHE A 14 -78.84 9.67 -16.94
N VAL A 15 -78.44 10.94 -16.86
CA VAL A 15 -79.26 12.01 -16.26
C VAL A 15 -80.57 12.21 -17.03
N LEU A 16 -80.53 12.12 -18.36
CA LEU A 16 -81.71 12.22 -19.21
C LEU A 16 -82.68 11.04 -18.99
N ILE A 17 -82.17 9.81 -18.88
CA ILE A 17 -82.96 8.61 -18.56
C ILE A 17 -83.59 8.71 -17.17
N ILE A 18 -82.84 9.14 -16.16
CA ILE A 18 -83.38 9.33 -14.80
C ILE A 18 -84.46 10.42 -14.81
N SER A 19 -84.24 11.51 -15.54
CA SER A 19 -85.24 12.58 -15.65
C SER A 19 -86.54 12.04 -16.24
N LEU A 20 -86.46 11.27 -17.32
CA LEU A 20 -87.61 10.58 -17.93
C LEU A 20 -88.28 9.59 -16.96
N ALA A 21 -87.51 8.81 -16.21
CA ALA A 21 -88.04 7.88 -15.21
C ALA A 21 -88.77 8.60 -14.07
N LEU A 22 -88.23 9.74 -13.59
CA LEU A 22 -88.88 10.56 -12.57
C LEU A 22 -90.18 11.20 -13.11
N PHE A 23 -90.17 11.72 -14.34
CA PHE A 23 -91.39 12.22 -15.00
C PHE A 23 -92.45 11.13 -15.14
N TYR A 24 -92.03 9.91 -15.47
CA TYR A 24 -92.92 8.75 -15.53
C TYR A 24 -93.48 8.39 -14.15
N LEU A 25 -92.66 8.33 -13.10
CA LEU A 25 -93.10 8.02 -11.73
C LEU A 25 -94.08 9.06 -11.17
N MET A 26 -93.87 10.34 -11.47
CA MET A 26 -94.72 11.43 -10.96
C MET A 26 -96.09 11.50 -11.63
N TYR A 27 -96.19 11.10 -12.90
CA TYR A 27 -97.40 11.31 -13.70
C TYR A 27 -98.01 10.02 -14.29
N GLY A 28 -97.37 8.86 -14.08
CA GLY A 28 -97.81 7.53 -14.53
C GLY A 28 -97.61 7.27 -16.03
N ASN A 29 -97.56 8.33 -16.85
CA ASN A 29 -97.37 8.28 -18.30
C ASN A 29 -96.66 9.56 -18.76
N LEU A 30 -95.66 9.43 -19.64
CA LEU A 30 -94.87 10.55 -20.17
C LEU A 30 -95.71 11.51 -21.04
N ILE A 31 -96.70 10.98 -21.77
CA ILE A 31 -97.59 11.80 -22.60
C ILE A 31 -98.51 12.64 -21.69
N ASP A 32 -99.04 12.04 -20.64
CA ASP A 32 -99.88 12.74 -19.65
C ASP A 32 -99.08 13.73 -18.82
N ALA A 33 -97.80 13.44 -18.53
CA ALA A 33 -96.88 14.38 -17.90
C ALA A 33 -96.68 15.63 -18.76
N TRP A 34 -96.43 15.45 -20.05
CA TRP A 34 -96.25 16.54 -21.01
C TRP A 34 -97.52 17.39 -21.14
N ASN A 35 -98.68 16.74 -21.29
CA ASN A 35 -99.96 17.42 -21.37
C ASN A 35 -100.28 18.19 -20.08
N LYS A 36 -100.09 17.59 -18.91
CA LYS A 36 -100.29 18.26 -17.61
C LYS A 36 -99.30 19.42 -17.37
N MET A 37 -98.07 19.34 -17.87
CA MET A 37 -97.13 20.46 -17.80
C MET A 37 -97.54 21.61 -18.72
N LEU A 38 -98.08 21.30 -19.90
CA LEU A 38 -98.65 22.30 -20.82
C LEU A 38 -99.92 22.94 -20.25
N ASP A 39 -100.80 22.15 -19.63
CA ASP A 39 -102.06 22.62 -19.02
C ASP A 39 -101.82 23.51 -17.79
N ASN A 40 -100.74 23.25 -17.04
CA ASN A 40 -100.36 24.04 -15.87
C ASN A 40 -99.39 25.20 -16.19
N LYS A 41 -99.17 25.49 -17.48
CA LYS A 41 -98.29 26.58 -17.93
C LYS A 41 -98.79 27.92 -17.37
N GLY A 42 -97.98 28.53 -16.51
CA GLY A 42 -98.29 29.81 -15.85
C GLY A 42 -98.92 29.69 -14.45
N ASN A 43 -99.18 28.49 -13.94
CA ASN A 43 -99.74 28.29 -12.59
C ASN A 43 -98.70 27.72 -11.62
N ILE A 44 -97.88 28.63 -11.09
CA ILE A 44 -96.69 28.33 -10.27
C ILE A 44 -97.05 27.53 -9.01
N ALA A 45 -98.18 27.83 -8.37
CA ALA A 45 -98.58 27.22 -7.11
C ALA A 45 -98.85 25.70 -7.20
N LYS A 46 -99.28 25.19 -8.36
CA LYS A 46 -99.62 23.76 -8.54
C LYS A 46 -98.44 22.89 -8.97
N THR A 47 -97.38 23.51 -9.48
CA THR A 47 -96.20 22.81 -10.04
C THR A 47 -94.95 22.98 -9.19
N HIS A 48 -94.99 23.87 -8.18
CA HIS A 48 -93.84 24.23 -7.35
C HIS A 48 -93.23 23.05 -6.59
N ASP A 49 -94.01 22.29 -5.82
CA ASP A 49 -93.48 21.20 -4.99
C ASP A 49 -92.90 20.06 -5.83
N ALA A 50 -93.58 19.74 -6.94
CA ALA A 50 -93.14 18.77 -7.93
C ALA A 50 -91.82 19.16 -8.60
N PHE A 51 -91.69 20.42 -9.02
CA PHE A 51 -90.45 20.94 -9.61
C PHE A 51 -89.31 21.01 -8.60
N THR A 52 -89.60 21.43 -7.37
CA THR A 52 -88.60 21.52 -6.29
C THR A 52 -88.05 20.15 -5.95
N LEU A 53 -88.91 19.13 -5.81
CA LEU A 53 -88.48 17.75 -5.54
C LEU A 53 -87.65 17.16 -6.70
N LEU A 54 -88.06 17.38 -7.95
CA LEU A 54 -87.32 16.96 -9.14
C LEU A 54 -85.95 17.66 -9.23
N TYR A 55 -85.92 18.96 -8.98
CA TYR A 55 -84.69 19.76 -8.96
C TYR A 55 -83.73 19.31 -7.86
N SER A 56 -84.24 19.06 -6.65
CA SER A 56 -83.44 18.55 -5.52
C SER A 56 -82.84 17.18 -5.83
N LEU A 57 -83.61 16.25 -6.39
CA LEU A 57 -83.12 14.92 -6.77
C LEU A 57 -82.06 14.99 -7.88
N LEU A 58 -82.32 15.77 -8.93
CA LEU A 58 -81.35 16.02 -10.00
C LEU A 58 -80.07 16.66 -9.46
N SER A 59 -80.20 17.63 -8.55
CA SER A 59 -79.05 18.28 -7.91
C SER A 59 -78.22 17.28 -7.11
N ILE A 60 -78.84 16.39 -6.31
CA ILE A 60 -78.12 15.35 -5.55
C ILE A 60 -77.37 14.39 -6.50
N ILE A 61 -78.02 13.96 -7.58
CA ILE A 61 -77.43 13.01 -8.55
C ILE A 61 -76.25 13.66 -9.28
N VAL A 62 -76.44 14.90 -9.78
CA VAL A 62 -75.40 15.65 -10.47
C VAL A 62 -74.23 15.94 -9.53
N SER A 63 -74.49 16.37 -8.30
CA SER A 63 -73.43 16.63 -7.30
C SER A 63 -72.68 15.35 -6.91
N SER A 64 -73.36 14.21 -6.81
CA SER A 64 -72.72 12.92 -6.52
C SER A 64 -71.83 12.46 -7.67
N LEU A 65 -72.32 12.57 -8.92
CA LEU A 65 -71.53 12.25 -10.12
C LEU A 65 -70.33 13.18 -10.27
N PHE A 66 -70.51 14.48 -10.04
CA PHE A 66 -69.44 15.45 -10.08
C PHE A 66 -68.39 15.15 -9.01
N SER A 67 -68.82 14.86 -7.77
CA SER A 67 -67.92 14.49 -6.67
C SER A 67 -67.12 13.22 -6.99
N PHE A 68 -67.76 12.20 -7.57
CA PHE A 68 -67.08 10.98 -8.02
C PHE A 68 -66.04 11.25 -9.12
N LEU A 69 -66.38 12.12 -10.07
CA LEU A 69 -65.48 12.49 -11.17
C LEU A 69 -64.28 13.29 -10.66
N VAL A 70 -64.51 14.24 -9.75
CA VAL A 70 -63.46 14.99 -9.04
C VAL A 70 -62.57 14.04 -8.25
N TYR A 71 -63.14 13.11 -7.49
CA TYR A 71 -62.38 12.10 -6.75
C TYR A 71 -61.49 11.27 -7.68
N ARG A 72 -62.03 10.75 -8.79
CA ARG A 72 -61.25 9.94 -9.74
C ARG A 72 -60.11 10.74 -10.37
N ILE A 73 -60.36 11.99 -10.77
CA ILE A 73 -59.32 12.87 -11.31
C ILE A 73 -58.26 13.15 -10.23
N SER A 74 -58.68 13.40 -8.99
CA SER A 74 -57.77 13.66 -7.87
C SER A 74 -56.83 12.47 -7.61
N VAL A 75 -57.35 11.24 -7.60
CA VAL A 75 -56.52 10.02 -7.46
C VAL A 75 -55.53 9.88 -8.61
N GLN A 76 -55.96 10.10 -9.86
CA GLN A 76 -55.05 10.06 -11.01
C GLN A 76 -53.98 11.16 -10.97
N SER A 77 -54.36 12.38 -10.59
CA SER A 77 -53.44 13.51 -10.41
C SER A 77 -52.42 13.22 -9.30
N TYR A 78 -52.85 12.59 -8.20
CA TYR A 78 -51.96 12.15 -7.13
C TYR A 78 -50.94 11.12 -7.62
N ASP A 79 -51.38 10.08 -8.36
CA ASP A 79 -50.48 9.08 -8.92
C ASP A 79 -49.46 9.69 -9.91
N ILE A 80 -49.89 10.64 -10.74
CA ILE A 80 -49.00 11.36 -11.66
C ILE A 80 -48.01 12.22 -10.89
N SER A 81 -48.48 12.95 -9.87
CA SER A 81 -47.62 13.79 -9.03
C SER A 81 -46.59 12.96 -8.28
N LYS A 82 -46.98 11.80 -7.75
CA LYS A 82 -46.06 10.85 -7.10
C LYS A 82 -44.99 10.35 -8.08
N LYS A 83 -45.39 9.92 -9.27
CA LYS A 83 -44.44 9.49 -10.33
C LYS A 83 -43.51 10.62 -10.78
N MET A 84 -44.01 11.85 -10.90
CA MET A 84 -43.16 13.01 -11.22
C MET A 84 -42.15 13.28 -10.12
N SER A 85 -42.57 13.23 -8.86
CA SER A 85 -41.66 13.39 -7.71
C SER A 85 -40.60 12.29 -7.66
N GLU A 86 -40.96 11.03 -7.90
CA GLU A 86 -40.01 9.92 -8.00
C GLU A 86 -39.01 10.14 -9.16
N LEU A 87 -39.48 10.57 -10.33
CA LEU A 87 -38.61 10.89 -11.48
C LEU A 87 -37.68 12.09 -11.24
N GLU A 88 -38.13 13.10 -10.50
CA GLU A 88 -37.29 14.24 -10.11
C GLU A 88 -36.17 13.80 -9.16
N ILE A 89 -36.49 12.99 -8.15
CA ILE A 89 -35.51 12.41 -7.22
C ILE A 89 -34.48 11.56 -7.99
N ASP A 90 -34.93 10.72 -8.94
CA ASP A 90 -34.05 9.92 -9.78
C ASP A 90 -33.13 10.78 -10.66
N ARG A 91 -33.64 11.89 -11.20
CA ARG A 91 -32.85 12.86 -11.98
C ARG A 91 -31.80 13.57 -11.14
N GLU A 92 -32.17 14.03 -9.95
CA GLU A 92 -31.23 14.66 -9.00
C GLU A 92 -30.13 13.69 -8.59
N ASN A 93 -30.48 12.44 -8.26
CA ASN A 93 -29.50 11.40 -7.94
C ASN A 93 -28.59 11.07 -9.14
N ALA A 94 -29.12 11.05 -10.36
CA ALA A 94 -28.33 10.82 -11.56
C ALA A 94 -27.32 11.96 -11.82
N ALA A 95 -27.72 13.21 -11.60
CA ALA A 95 -26.83 14.36 -11.70
C ALA A 95 -25.70 14.28 -10.65
N LEU A 96 -26.04 13.98 -9.39
CA LEU A 96 -25.05 13.79 -8.33
C LEU A 96 -24.08 12.63 -8.64
N ASN A 97 -24.59 11.50 -9.15
CA ASN A 97 -23.76 10.38 -9.58
C ASN A 97 -22.77 10.78 -10.67
N GLN A 98 -23.21 11.59 -11.63
CA GLN A 98 -22.37 12.09 -12.72
C GLN A 98 -21.27 13.02 -12.19
N ASP A 99 -21.63 13.98 -11.33
CA ASP A 99 -20.68 14.93 -10.73
C ASP A 99 -19.61 14.20 -9.90
N ALA A 100 -20.04 13.25 -9.05
CA ALA A 100 -19.14 12.41 -8.27
C ALA A 100 -18.20 11.57 -9.17
N THR A 101 -18.73 11.03 -10.27
CA THR A 101 -17.94 10.23 -11.23
C THR A 101 -16.87 11.06 -11.91
N ILE A 102 -17.20 12.29 -12.33
CA ILE A 102 -16.24 13.21 -12.95
C ILE A 102 -15.12 13.54 -11.96
N ILE A 103 -15.47 13.93 -10.73
CA ILE A 103 -14.51 14.28 -9.69
C ILE A 103 -13.60 13.09 -9.37
N LEU A 104 -14.16 11.92 -9.09
CA LEU A 104 -13.41 10.71 -8.76
C LEU A 104 -12.43 10.31 -9.88
N THR A 105 -12.91 10.32 -11.14
CA THR A 105 -12.10 9.93 -12.30
C THR A 105 -10.93 10.89 -12.50
N MET A 106 -11.17 12.19 -12.37
CA MET A 106 -10.12 13.21 -12.52
C MET A 106 -9.07 13.12 -11.41
N ILE A 107 -9.47 13.02 -10.15
CA ILE A 107 -8.51 12.88 -9.03
C ILE A 107 -7.67 11.63 -9.23
N THR A 108 -8.33 10.50 -9.48
CA THR A 108 -7.65 9.21 -9.65
C THR A 108 -6.67 9.23 -10.83
N ARG A 109 -7.07 9.81 -11.96
CA ARG A 109 -6.21 9.97 -13.14
C ARG A 109 -5.00 10.86 -12.86
N ASN A 110 -5.21 12.03 -12.28
CA ASN A 110 -4.12 12.98 -12.02
C ASN A 110 -3.15 12.46 -10.96
N LEU A 111 -3.64 11.81 -9.89
CA LEU A 111 -2.76 11.17 -8.89
C LEU A 111 -1.93 10.03 -9.50
N ASN A 112 -2.47 9.28 -10.45
CA ASN A 112 -1.68 8.27 -11.20
C ASN A 112 -0.57 8.93 -12.02
N VAL A 113 -0.88 10.00 -12.75
CA VAL A 113 0.11 10.75 -13.54
C VAL A 113 1.20 11.33 -12.62
N ILE A 114 0.81 11.90 -11.48
CA ILE A 114 1.72 12.43 -10.46
C ILE A 114 2.63 11.33 -9.87
N LYS A 115 2.07 10.15 -9.54
CA LYS A 115 2.86 8.99 -9.09
C LYS A 115 3.91 8.59 -10.13
N GLU A 116 3.55 8.54 -11.40
CA GLU A 116 4.47 8.18 -12.48
C GLU A 116 5.59 9.21 -12.62
N MET A 117 5.25 10.50 -12.70
CA MET A 117 6.23 11.59 -12.78
C MET A 117 7.18 11.57 -11.58
N TYR A 118 6.67 11.31 -10.38
CA TYR A 118 7.49 11.22 -9.16
C TYR A 118 8.38 9.97 -9.15
N SER A 119 7.87 8.83 -9.60
CA SER A 119 8.67 7.60 -9.71
C SER A 119 9.80 7.75 -10.73
N GLU A 120 9.51 8.43 -11.85
CA GLU A 120 10.52 8.75 -12.86
C GLU A 120 11.54 9.78 -12.35
N SER A 121 11.12 10.80 -11.59
CA SER A 121 12.05 11.80 -11.06
C SER A 121 13.08 11.21 -10.08
N LEU A 122 12.70 10.16 -9.35
CA LEU A 122 13.61 9.43 -8.47
C LEU A 122 14.59 8.53 -9.22
N THR A 123 14.15 7.92 -10.33
CA THR A 123 14.97 6.95 -11.09
C THR A 123 15.81 7.61 -12.18
N LYS A 124 15.32 8.70 -12.75
CA LYS A 124 15.92 9.49 -13.83
C LYS A 124 15.84 10.99 -13.50
N PRO A 125 16.54 11.48 -12.46
CA PRO A 125 16.43 12.86 -12.00
C PRO A 125 16.76 13.91 -13.07
N LYS A 126 17.54 13.53 -14.09
CA LYS A 126 17.91 14.40 -15.22
C LYS A 126 17.05 14.21 -16.48
N ALA A 127 16.05 13.33 -16.49
CA ALA A 127 15.31 13.01 -17.73
C ALA A 127 13.89 12.42 -17.51
N TYR A 128 13.23 12.71 -16.38
CA TYR A 128 11.86 12.23 -16.17
C TYR A 128 10.86 12.93 -17.09
N SER A 129 9.85 12.20 -17.56
CA SER A 129 8.82 12.74 -18.45
C SER A 129 7.84 13.62 -17.66
N VAL A 130 7.48 14.76 -18.25
CA VAL A 130 6.42 15.63 -17.74
C VAL A 130 5.17 15.33 -18.56
N LYS A 131 4.07 15.02 -17.89
CA LYS A 131 2.80 14.61 -18.50
C LYS A 131 1.71 15.58 -18.11
N ASP A 132 0.85 15.94 -19.05
CA ASP A 132 -0.28 16.84 -18.81
C ASP A 132 -1.26 16.28 -17.79
N LEU A 133 -1.80 17.18 -16.95
CA LEU A 133 -2.89 16.87 -16.03
C LEU A 133 -4.24 17.14 -16.69
N ALA A 134 -5.22 16.30 -16.38
CA ALA A 134 -6.60 16.49 -16.81
C ALA A 134 -7.31 17.44 -15.85
N LEU A 135 -7.60 18.65 -16.32
CA LEU A 135 -8.39 19.65 -15.59
C LEU A 135 -9.73 19.87 -16.30
N SER A 136 -10.79 20.04 -15.52
CA SER A 136 -12.14 20.37 -16.01
C SER A 136 -12.50 21.78 -15.56
N GLU A 137 -13.12 22.52 -16.46
CA GLU A 137 -13.67 23.86 -16.17
C GLU A 137 -14.89 23.78 -15.25
N SER A 138 -15.60 22.65 -15.23
CA SER A 138 -16.79 22.43 -14.40
C SER A 138 -16.50 21.96 -12.97
N TRP A 139 -15.23 21.90 -12.57
CA TRP A 139 -14.82 21.29 -11.30
C TRP A 139 -15.50 21.93 -10.08
N ALA A 140 -15.48 23.26 -10.02
CA ALA A 140 -16.05 24.00 -8.90
C ALA A 140 -17.58 23.83 -8.80
N GLU A 141 -18.26 23.76 -9.95
CA GLU A 141 -19.69 23.49 -10.03
C GLU A 141 -20.02 22.09 -9.52
N ASN A 142 -19.27 21.07 -9.97
CA ASN A 142 -19.47 19.69 -9.53
C ASN A 142 -19.27 19.54 -8.01
N ILE A 143 -18.26 20.19 -7.42
CA ILE A 143 -18.08 20.16 -5.95
C ILE A 143 -19.22 20.89 -5.24
N ALA A 144 -19.64 22.05 -5.74
CA ALA A 144 -20.73 22.81 -5.14
C ALA A 144 -22.04 22.00 -5.14
N ASN A 145 -22.31 21.23 -6.21
CA ASN A 145 -23.44 20.32 -6.29
C ASN A 145 -23.34 19.20 -5.25
N LEU A 146 -22.17 18.58 -5.07
CA LEU A 146 -21.93 17.60 -4.00
C LEU A 146 -22.17 18.19 -2.60
N MET A 147 -21.66 19.41 -2.35
CA MET A 147 -21.86 20.13 -1.08
C MET A 147 -23.34 20.36 -0.78
N LYS A 148 -24.14 20.69 -1.81
CA LYS A 148 -25.57 20.93 -1.66
C LYS A 148 -26.35 19.63 -1.44
N GLY A 149 -26.02 18.59 -2.21
CA GLY A 149 -26.76 17.33 -2.24
C GLY A 149 -26.41 16.32 -1.16
N GLN A 150 -25.22 16.38 -0.55
CA GLN A 150 -24.68 15.28 0.30
C GLN A 150 -24.05 15.77 1.62
N LYS A 151 -24.69 16.75 2.29
CA LYS A 151 -24.24 17.29 3.60
C LYS A 151 -24.18 16.25 4.73
N GLU A 152 -24.91 15.14 4.61
CA GLU A 152 -24.89 14.09 5.62
C GLU A 152 -23.64 13.19 5.51
N LEU A 153 -23.12 13.02 4.28
CA LEU A 153 -22.05 12.07 3.94
C LEU A 153 -20.66 12.70 4.07
N PHE A 154 -20.50 13.96 3.64
CA PHE A 154 -19.23 14.69 3.73
C PHE A 154 -19.24 15.72 4.85
N SER A 155 -18.12 15.81 5.56
CA SER A 155 -17.80 16.97 6.38
C SER A 155 -17.32 18.14 5.52
N GLU A 156 -17.45 19.36 6.05
CA GLU A 156 -16.92 20.57 5.39
C GLU A 156 -15.41 20.47 5.13
N TYR A 157 -14.68 19.84 6.06
CA TYR A 157 -13.25 19.55 5.93
C TYR A 157 -12.94 18.67 4.70
N GLU A 158 -13.67 17.56 4.51
CA GLU A 158 -13.47 16.65 3.37
C GLU A 158 -13.78 17.34 2.02
N LEU A 159 -14.79 18.22 2.00
CA LEU A 159 -15.13 18.97 0.78
C LEU A 159 -14.07 20.03 0.46
N ASN A 160 -13.56 20.74 1.46
CA ASN A 160 -12.44 21.66 1.30
C ASN A 160 -11.17 20.94 0.82
N GLN A 161 -10.90 19.73 1.31
CA GLN A 161 -9.81 18.90 0.80
C GLN A 161 -9.96 18.60 -0.70
N THR A 162 -11.19 18.51 -1.22
CA THR A 162 -11.44 18.31 -2.65
C THR A 162 -11.07 19.54 -3.48
N TYR A 163 -11.28 20.75 -2.94
CA TYR A 163 -10.80 22.00 -3.53
C TYR A 163 -9.27 22.10 -3.47
N ASP A 164 -8.65 21.80 -2.33
CA ASP A 164 -7.20 21.81 -2.16
C ASP A 164 -6.48 20.91 -3.19
N ILE A 165 -7.02 19.70 -3.43
CA ILE A 165 -6.49 18.77 -4.44
C ILE A 165 -6.47 19.41 -5.82
N PHE A 166 -7.54 20.12 -6.17
CA PHE A 166 -7.65 20.77 -7.48
C PHE A 166 -6.73 21.98 -7.61
N GLU A 167 -6.62 22.81 -6.58
CA GLU A 167 -5.68 23.92 -6.57
C GLU A 167 -4.25 23.42 -6.75
N ASP A 168 -3.88 22.34 -6.06
CA ASP A 168 -2.57 21.70 -6.20
C ASP A 168 -2.35 21.17 -7.63
N PHE A 169 -3.36 20.57 -8.26
CA PHE A 169 -3.27 20.15 -9.67
C PHE A 169 -3.15 21.33 -10.63
N VAL A 170 -3.90 22.42 -10.41
CA VAL A 170 -3.80 23.63 -11.22
C VAL A 170 -2.41 24.25 -11.09
N LYS A 171 -1.88 24.33 -9.86
CA LYS A 171 -0.54 24.84 -9.57
C LYS A 171 0.52 23.99 -10.27
N LEU A 172 0.44 22.67 -10.15
CA LEU A 172 1.36 21.75 -10.85
C LEU A 172 1.25 21.88 -12.38
N ASN A 173 0.04 22.02 -12.92
CA ASN A 173 -0.20 22.17 -14.35
C ASN A 173 0.33 23.50 -14.92
N ARG A 174 0.35 24.58 -14.11
CA ARG A 174 0.98 25.84 -14.52
C ARG A 174 2.47 25.66 -14.76
N PHE A 175 3.16 24.95 -13.89
CA PHE A 175 4.56 24.60 -14.12
C PHE A 175 4.73 23.82 -15.43
N ILE A 176 3.87 22.84 -15.71
CA ILE A 176 3.95 22.01 -16.92
C ILE A 176 3.81 22.83 -18.20
N LYS A 177 2.93 23.84 -18.22
CA LYS A 177 2.53 24.58 -19.42
C LYS A 177 3.28 25.88 -19.67
N ASP A 178 4.09 26.35 -18.73
CA ASP A 178 4.80 27.62 -18.87
C ASP A 178 5.96 27.51 -19.87
N PRO A 179 5.88 28.16 -21.05
CA PRO A 179 6.88 28.05 -22.12
C PRO A 179 8.14 28.88 -21.86
N GLU A 180 8.08 29.89 -20.97
CA GLU A 180 9.23 30.76 -20.66
C GLU A 180 10.01 30.29 -19.43
N ASN A 181 9.44 29.35 -18.67
CA ASN A 181 10.15 28.63 -17.62
C ASN A 181 11.06 27.56 -18.23
N GLU A 182 12.27 27.98 -18.66
CA GLU A 182 13.46 27.11 -18.55
C GLU A 182 13.57 26.64 -17.09
N PHE A 183 12.88 25.54 -16.79
CA PHE A 183 12.70 25.02 -15.44
C PHE A 183 14.01 25.04 -14.62
N LYS A 184 13.97 25.69 -13.46
CA LYS A 184 14.60 25.05 -12.29
C LYS A 184 13.80 23.78 -12.04
N ARG A 185 14.19 22.67 -12.68
CA ARG A 185 13.57 21.35 -12.49
C ARG A 185 13.44 20.99 -11.01
N GLU A 186 14.31 21.57 -10.18
CA GLU A 186 14.25 21.54 -8.74
C GLU A 186 12.92 22.06 -8.16
N ASP A 187 12.35 23.15 -8.68
CA ASP A 187 11.11 23.73 -8.14
C ASP A 187 9.89 22.89 -8.52
N PHE A 188 9.85 22.31 -9.74
CA PHE A 188 8.87 21.28 -10.08
C PHE A 188 8.98 20.06 -9.17
N ALA A 189 10.21 19.56 -8.98
CA ALA A 189 10.45 18.38 -8.16
C ALA A 189 10.07 18.62 -6.69
N LYS A 190 10.29 19.83 -6.17
CA LYS A 190 9.81 20.26 -4.85
C LYS A 190 8.28 20.23 -4.79
N GLU A 191 7.60 20.86 -5.74
CA GLU A 191 6.13 20.88 -5.76
C GLU A 191 5.53 19.48 -5.88
N LEU A 192 6.09 18.65 -6.76
CA LEU A 192 5.72 17.26 -6.93
C LEU A 192 5.90 16.47 -5.61
N THR A 193 7.00 16.71 -4.91
CA THR A 193 7.28 16.09 -3.60
C THR A 193 6.28 16.56 -2.55
N LEU A 194 5.91 17.85 -2.52
CA LEU A 194 4.90 18.39 -1.60
C LEU A 194 3.55 17.72 -1.82
N ILE A 195 3.10 17.60 -3.07
CA ILE A 195 1.82 16.96 -3.42
C ILE A 195 1.82 15.48 -3.03
N ILE A 196 2.90 14.75 -3.33
CA ILE A 196 3.05 13.36 -2.91
C ILE A 196 2.98 13.25 -1.39
N ARG A 197 3.73 14.09 -0.64
CA ARG A 197 3.69 14.08 0.84
C ARG A 197 2.31 14.40 1.40
N LYS A 198 1.58 15.30 0.73
CA LYS A 198 0.25 15.76 1.16
C LYS A 198 -0.83 14.68 0.99
N TYR A 199 -0.79 13.91 -0.10
CA TYR A 199 -1.89 12.97 -0.44
C TYR A 199 -1.52 11.48 -0.36
N PHE A 200 -0.24 11.14 -0.48
CA PHE A 200 0.22 9.75 -0.40
C PHE A 200 0.60 9.40 1.03
N ASN A 201 0.57 8.10 1.33
CA ASN A 201 0.87 7.64 2.65
C ASN A 201 2.37 7.77 2.97
N LYS A 202 2.72 8.77 3.78
CA LYS A 202 4.09 9.03 4.25
C LYS A 202 4.82 7.81 4.83
N ASN A 203 4.07 6.81 5.33
CA ASN A 203 4.65 5.62 5.94
C ASN A 203 5.10 4.56 4.90
N ILE A 204 4.69 4.66 3.63
CA ILE A 204 5.13 3.75 2.58
C ILE A 204 6.50 4.22 2.08
N PRO A 205 7.58 3.42 2.27
CA PRO A 205 8.89 3.78 1.76
C PRO A 205 8.86 4.05 0.25
N THR A 206 9.49 5.14 -0.16
CA THR A 206 9.49 5.61 -1.54
C THR A 206 9.87 4.56 -2.60
N PRO A 207 10.88 3.69 -2.35
CA PRO A 207 11.21 2.61 -3.29
C PRO A 207 10.11 1.56 -3.49
N LEU A 208 9.07 1.55 -2.65
CA LEU A 208 7.92 0.68 -2.81
C LEU A 208 6.89 1.25 -3.77
N TYR A 209 6.75 2.58 -3.92
CA TYR A 209 5.76 3.16 -4.84
C TYR A 209 5.92 2.67 -6.29
N SER A 210 7.17 2.44 -6.71
CA SER A 210 7.50 1.91 -8.04
C SER A 210 7.36 0.39 -8.15
N ARG A 211 7.31 -0.34 -7.03
CA ARG A 211 7.19 -1.81 -6.96
C ARG A 211 5.79 -2.29 -6.65
N ILE A 212 4.99 -1.43 -6.03
CA ILE A 212 3.57 -1.65 -5.77
C ILE A 212 2.85 -1.48 -7.11
N ASN A 213 2.72 -2.60 -7.83
CA ASN A 213 1.85 -2.73 -8.98
C ASN A 213 0.39 -2.85 -8.49
N THR A 214 -0.18 -1.73 -8.04
CA THR A 214 -1.61 -1.64 -7.75
C THR A 214 -2.34 -1.15 -8.99
N GLU A 215 -3.45 -1.80 -9.34
CA GLU A 215 -4.35 -1.34 -10.41
C GLU A 215 -5.01 0.00 -10.07
N THR A 216 -4.98 0.37 -8.79
CA THR A 216 -5.66 1.53 -8.22
C THR A 216 -4.68 2.37 -7.41
N ILE A 217 -4.74 3.69 -7.62
CA ILE A 217 -3.95 4.67 -6.87
C ILE A 217 -4.38 4.76 -5.41
N LEU A 218 -5.63 4.37 -5.11
CA LEU A 218 -6.21 4.43 -3.76
C LEU A 218 -5.34 3.71 -2.74
N GLU A 219 -4.64 2.65 -3.16
CA GLU A 219 -3.83 1.86 -2.26
C GLU A 219 -2.58 2.58 -1.73
N LEU A 220 -2.18 3.67 -2.39
CA LEU A 220 -1.01 4.46 -2.05
C LEU A 220 -1.36 5.73 -1.27
N LEU A 221 -2.64 6.05 -1.13
CA LEU A 221 -3.10 7.28 -0.50
C LEU A 221 -3.01 7.21 1.02
N ASN A 222 -2.84 8.38 1.62
CA ASN A 222 -3.06 8.54 3.05
C ASN A 222 -4.54 8.27 3.39
N VAL A 223 -4.84 8.12 4.69
CA VAL A 223 -6.17 7.71 5.13
C VAL A 223 -7.25 8.74 4.78
N GLU A 224 -6.95 10.04 4.92
CA GLU A 224 -7.91 11.12 4.65
C GLU A 224 -8.32 11.13 3.17
N SER A 225 -7.34 11.18 2.27
CA SER A 225 -7.57 11.14 0.82
C SER A 225 -8.21 9.82 0.38
N TYR A 226 -7.87 8.71 1.03
CA TYR A 226 -8.52 7.42 0.80
C TYR A 226 -10.00 7.45 1.17
N ILE A 227 -10.36 7.96 2.36
CA ILE A 227 -11.76 8.08 2.81
C ILE A 227 -12.55 8.96 1.85
N LEU A 228 -12.00 10.13 1.50
CA LEU A 228 -12.63 11.07 0.57
C LEU A 228 -12.99 10.38 -0.75
N LEU A 229 -12.04 9.70 -1.39
CA LEU A 229 -12.29 9.02 -2.67
C LEU A 229 -13.21 7.81 -2.54
N ARG A 230 -13.22 7.12 -1.39
CA ARG A 230 -14.16 6.02 -1.14
C ARG A 230 -15.59 6.52 -0.96
N LYS A 231 -15.80 7.67 -0.32
CA LYS A 231 -17.11 8.35 -0.24
C LYS A 231 -17.56 8.85 -1.61
N LEU A 232 -16.65 9.41 -2.42
CA LEU A 232 -16.95 9.75 -3.81
C LEU A 232 -17.34 8.51 -4.61
N TYR A 233 -16.60 7.40 -4.47
CA TYR A 233 -16.92 6.14 -5.12
C TYR A 233 -18.30 5.59 -4.74
N TYR A 234 -18.66 5.65 -3.45
CA TYR A 234 -20.00 5.32 -2.97
C TYR A 234 -21.09 6.08 -3.73
N LEU A 235 -20.88 7.37 -4.00
CA LEU A 235 -21.79 8.20 -4.79
C LEU A 235 -21.74 7.96 -6.31
N THR A 236 -20.85 7.12 -6.82
CA THR A 236 -20.86 6.81 -8.27
C THR A 236 -21.76 5.61 -8.60
N VAL A 237 -22.22 4.90 -7.57
CA VAL A 237 -22.87 3.60 -7.73
C VAL A 237 -24.37 3.70 -7.38
N LYS A 238 -25.19 2.97 -8.15
CA LYS A 238 -26.63 2.89 -7.90
C LYS A 238 -26.92 2.26 -6.53
N ASN A 239 -27.90 2.79 -5.82
CA ASN A 239 -28.34 2.31 -4.50
C ASN A 239 -28.62 0.80 -4.44
N SER A 240 -29.10 0.19 -5.53
CA SER A 240 -29.37 -1.25 -5.60
C SER A 240 -28.13 -2.14 -5.50
N LEU A 241 -26.92 -1.57 -5.63
CA LEU A 241 -25.64 -2.28 -5.59
C LEU A 241 -24.87 -1.99 -4.29
N ILE A 242 -25.48 -1.22 -3.38
CA ILE A 242 -24.98 -0.91 -2.04
C ILE A 242 -25.67 -1.87 -1.07
N GLU A 243 -24.88 -2.57 -0.27
CA GLU A 243 -25.36 -3.46 0.78
C GLU A 243 -24.91 -2.95 2.14
N GLU A 244 -25.87 -2.70 3.03
CA GLU A 244 -25.64 -2.35 4.42
C GLU A 244 -26.02 -3.53 5.31
N LYS A 245 -25.06 -4.06 6.06
CA LYS A 245 -25.27 -5.22 6.94
C LYS A 245 -24.81 -4.91 8.36
N GLU A 246 -25.68 -5.16 9.33
CA GLU A 246 -25.31 -5.12 10.74
C GLU A 246 -24.37 -6.29 11.09
N VAL A 247 -23.26 -5.96 11.73
CA VAL A 247 -22.19 -6.86 12.17
C VAL A 247 -21.88 -6.51 13.63
N GLY A 248 -22.54 -7.21 14.56
CA GLY A 248 -22.36 -6.98 15.99
C GLY A 248 -22.89 -5.60 16.41
N LYS A 249 -22.00 -4.69 16.83
CA LYS A 249 -22.35 -3.30 17.19
C LYS A 249 -21.98 -2.29 16.10
N SER A 250 -21.74 -2.77 14.88
CA SER A 250 -21.25 -1.97 13.76
C SER A 250 -22.04 -2.30 12.50
N TYR A 251 -22.00 -1.41 11.53
CA TYR A 251 -22.57 -1.59 10.20
C TYR A 251 -21.43 -1.71 9.20
N ARG A 252 -21.51 -2.73 8.35
CA ARG A 252 -20.62 -2.92 7.22
C ARG A 252 -21.34 -2.45 5.96
N VAL A 253 -20.73 -1.49 5.27
CA VAL A 253 -21.19 -1.01 3.97
C VAL A 253 -20.33 -1.66 2.90
N SER A 254 -20.96 -2.28 1.91
CA SER A 254 -20.32 -2.93 0.77
C SER A 254 -20.87 -2.39 -0.55
N VAL A 255 -20.02 -2.28 -1.55
CA VAL A 255 -20.41 -1.90 -2.92
C VAL A 255 -19.99 -3.03 -3.84
N LEU A 256 -20.93 -3.52 -4.67
CA LEU A 256 -20.69 -4.66 -5.56
C LEU A 256 -20.14 -5.90 -4.82
N GLY A 257 -20.60 -6.13 -3.58
CA GLY A 257 -20.14 -7.23 -2.72
C GLY A 257 -18.75 -7.05 -2.10
N ILE A 258 -18.04 -5.94 -2.38
CA ILE A 258 -16.74 -5.63 -1.78
C ILE A 258 -16.96 -4.70 -0.58
N PRO A 259 -16.50 -5.05 0.63
CA PRO A 259 -16.64 -4.17 1.78
C PRO A 259 -15.86 -2.87 1.56
N LEU A 260 -16.45 -1.76 1.97
CA LEU A 260 -15.89 -0.41 1.87
C LEU A 260 -15.38 0.04 3.24
N PHE A 261 -16.28 0.05 4.22
CA PHE A 261 -15.98 0.35 5.60
C PHE A 261 -16.92 -0.38 6.56
N GLU A 262 -16.47 -0.50 7.81
CA GLU A 262 -17.25 -0.95 8.96
C GLU A 262 -17.17 0.17 10.00
N SER A 263 -18.30 0.62 10.54
CA SER A 263 -18.39 1.75 11.46
C SER A 263 -19.58 1.60 12.41
N SER A 264 -19.64 2.38 13.49
CA SER A 264 -20.80 2.41 14.39
C SER A 264 -22.06 2.97 13.71
N SER A 265 -21.91 3.68 12.59
CA SER A 265 -22.98 4.24 11.77
C SER A 265 -22.82 3.80 10.30
N PRO A 266 -23.91 3.48 9.59
CA PRO A 266 -23.85 3.14 8.16
C PRO A 266 -23.50 4.35 7.28
N LYS A 267 -23.76 5.58 7.75
CA LYS A 267 -23.56 6.80 6.96
C LYS A 267 -22.30 7.59 7.33
N ARG A 268 -21.77 7.41 8.54
CA ARG A 268 -20.63 8.17 9.06
C ARG A 268 -19.57 7.26 9.67
N LEU A 269 -18.31 7.65 9.52
CA LEU A 269 -17.18 6.99 10.16
C LEU A 269 -17.08 7.47 11.61
N GLU A 270 -17.58 6.68 12.54
CA GLU A 270 -17.65 7.02 13.96
C GLU A 270 -17.34 5.82 14.84
N GLY A 271 -16.67 6.07 15.96
CA GLY A 271 -16.24 5.03 16.89
C GLY A 271 -15.15 4.14 16.29
N ASN A 272 -15.24 2.83 16.52
CA ASN A 272 -14.28 1.88 15.95
C ASN A 272 -14.61 1.67 14.47
N ILE A 273 -13.63 1.95 13.62
CA ILE A 273 -13.77 1.83 12.17
C ILE A 273 -12.80 0.81 11.59
N LYS A 274 -13.24 0.14 10.53
CA LYS A 274 -12.37 -0.60 9.62
C LYS A 274 -12.56 -0.09 8.21
N LEU A 275 -11.47 0.21 7.52
CA LEU A 275 -11.50 0.49 6.09
C LEU A 275 -10.93 -0.70 5.34
N TYR A 276 -11.60 -1.07 4.26
CA TYR A 276 -11.19 -2.17 3.39
C TYR A 276 -10.61 -1.61 2.11
N ASP A 277 -9.57 -2.26 1.59
CA ASP A 277 -8.93 -1.94 0.31
C ASP A 277 -9.86 -2.24 -0.89
N SER A 278 -9.41 -1.95 -2.11
CA SER A 278 -10.19 -2.25 -3.31
C SER A 278 -10.44 -3.75 -3.56
N TYR A 279 -9.78 -4.64 -2.83
CA TYR A 279 -9.91 -6.10 -2.96
C TYR A 279 -10.66 -6.74 -1.79
N GLY A 280 -11.10 -5.94 -0.80
CA GLY A 280 -11.85 -6.39 0.37
C GLY A 280 -11.01 -6.84 1.56
N TYR A 281 -9.70 -6.56 1.59
CA TYR A 281 -8.85 -6.80 2.76
C TYR A 281 -8.82 -5.59 3.70
N ILE A 282 -8.66 -5.82 5.00
CA ILE A 282 -8.64 -4.75 6.01
C ILE A 282 -7.37 -3.91 5.85
N LYS A 283 -7.53 -2.71 5.29
CA LYS A 283 -6.48 -1.71 5.07
C LYS A 283 -6.21 -0.90 6.32
N LEU A 284 -7.24 -0.52 7.07
CA LEU A 284 -7.12 0.28 8.28
C LEU A 284 -8.02 -0.25 9.38
N GLU A 285 -7.50 -0.28 10.60
CA GLU A 285 -8.27 -0.38 11.85
C GLU A 285 -7.94 0.86 12.69
N ALA A 286 -8.97 1.60 13.09
CA ALA A 286 -8.81 2.87 13.80
C ALA A 286 -10.00 3.18 14.71
N MET A 287 -9.84 4.17 15.59
CA MET A 287 -10.91 4.75 16.40
C MET A 287 -11.07 6.23 16.06
N VAL A 288 -12.29 6.65 15.76
CA VAL A 288 -12.64 8.05 15.52
C VAL A 288 -13.17 8.68 16.80
N VAL A 289 -12.48 9.71 17.29
CA VAL A 289 -12.88 10.48 18.48
C VAL A 289 -12.79 11.97 18.14
N ASN A 290 -13.89 12.71 18.24
CA ASN A 290 -13.96 14.14 17.90
C ASN A 290 -13.42 14.47 16.50
N ASN A 291 -13.81 13.71 15.48
CA ASN A 291 -13.32 13.81 14.09
C ASN A 291 -11.82 13.54 13.89
N ILE A 292 -11.11 13.10 14.94
CA ILE A 292 -9.71 12.70 14.84
C ILE A 292 -9.64 11.18 14.71
N ILE A 293 -8.98 10.71 13.65
CA ILE A 293 -8.74 9.29 13.41
C ILE A 293 -7.48 8.87 14.18
N ARG A 294 -7.64 7.95 15.13
CA ARG A 294 -6.54 7.31 15.87
C ARG A 294 -6.30 5.94 15.28
N TYR A 295 -5.21 5.79 14.55
CA TYR A 295 -4.77 4.55 13.94
C TYR A 295 -4.42 3.52 15.01
N GLU A 296 -4.86 2.28 14.79
CA GLU A 296 -4.38 1.11 15.52
C GLU A 296 -3.48 0.27 14.61
N LYS A 297 -3.95 0.03 13.39
CA LYS A 297 -3.28 -0.82 12.41
C LYS A 297 -3.51 -0.32 10.99
N TYR A 298 -2.46 -0.35 10.16
CA TYR A 298 -2.54 -0.02 8.73
C TYR A 298 -1.82 -1.09 7.90
N ASN A 299 -2.49 -1.67 6.91
CA ASN A 299 -1.99 -2.74 6.08
C ASN A 299 -2.03 -2.36 4.60
N GLY A 300 -1.17 -2.99 3.81
CA GLY A 300 -1.23 -2.94 2.36
C GLY A 300 -1.12 -4.34 1.79
N TYR A 301 -1.83 -4.59 0.70
CA TYR A 301 -1.90 -5.88 0.04
C TYR A 301 -1.58 -5.76 -1.45
N SER A 302 -1.04 -6.83 -2.03
CA SER A 302 -0.94 -7.02 -3.47
C SER A 302 -2.30 -7.39 -4.03
N LYS A 303 -2.49 -7.29 -5.35
CA LYS A 303 -3.70 -7.77 -6.04
C LYS A 303 -4.05 -9.23 -5.71
N LYS A 304 -3.03 -10.06 -5.42
CA LYS A 304 -3.21 -11.47 -5.07
C LYS A 304 -3.54 -11.70 -3.58
N GLY A 305 -3.69 -10.64 -2.79
CA GLY A 305 -3.93 -10.71 -1.35
C GLY A 305 -2.68 -10.91 -0.50
N GLU A 306 -1.48 -10.82 -1.10
CA GLU A 306 -0.24 -10.95 -0.34
C GLU A 306 0.04 -9.67 0.42
N LYS A 307 0.35 -9.76 1.72
CA LYS A 307 0.63 -8.58 2.54
C LYS A 307 1.95 -7.93 2.10
N LEU A 308 1.91 -6.63 1.77
CA LEU A 308 3.04 -5.81 1.36
C LEU A 308 3.65 -5.04 2.54
N TYR A 309 2.80 -4.57 3.45
CA TYR A 309 3.23 -3.93 4.68
C TYR A 309 2.17 -4.05 5.78
N GLU A 310 2.61 -3.96 7.03
CA GLU A 310 1.76 -3.88 8.22
C GLU A 310 2.41 -2.91 9.20
N PHE A 311 1.70 -1.85 9.57
CA PHE A 311 2.07 -0.86 10.56
C PHE A 311 1.13 -0.98 11.75
N ILE A 312 1.70 -0.98 12.95
CA ILE A 312 0.97 -0.98 14.22
C ILE A 312 1.37 0.29 14.96
N PHE A 313 0.38 1.08 15.34
CA PHE A 313 0.58 2.39 15.95
C PHE A 313 0.49 2.32 17.47
N ASP A 314 1.14 3.27 18.13
CA ASP A 314 0.97 3.45 19.57
C ASP A 314 -0.34 4.19 19.88
N LYS A 315 -1.18 3.59 20.73
CA LYS A 315 -2.49 4.14 21.10
C LYS A 315 -2.36 5.34 22.03
N ASP A 316 -1.29 5.39 22.83
CA ASP A 316 -1.14 6.35 23.93
C ASP A 316 -0.30 7.58 23.55
N ASN A 317 0.33 7.57 22.37
CA ASN A 317 1.29 8.59 21.94
C ASN A 317 0.80 9.39 20.72
N TYR A 318 -0.36 10.01 20.86
CA TYR A 318 -0.89 10.98 19.89
C TYR A 318 -0.44 12.40 20.29
N LYS A 319 0.49 13.00 19.55
CA LYS A 319 0.95 14.39 19.78
C LYS A 319 0.95 15.15 18.46
N ASN A 320 0.42 16.38 18.48
CA ASN A 320 0.43 17.30 17.33
C ASN A 320 -0.14 16.74 16.01
N GLY A 321 -1.13 15.84 16.06
CA GLY A 321 -1.69 15.25 14.83
C GLY A 321 -0.95 14.02 14.31
N GLU A 322 0.12 13.59 14.99
CA GLU A 322 0.93 12.46 14.56
C GLU A 322 0.89 11.31 15.58
N GLN A 323 0.83 10.09 15.06
CA GLN A 323 1.02 8.85 15.84
C GLN A 323 2.28 8.15 15.39
N ASN A 324 3.09 7.74 16.38
CA ASN A 324 4.28 6.97 16.13
C ASN A 324 3.94 5.51 15.81
N ILE A 325 4.63 4.95 14.82
CA ILE A 325 4.54 3.53 14.47
C ILE A 325 5.34 2.74 15.50
N LYS A 326 4.66 1.97 16.34
CA LYS A 326 5.28 1.07 17.32
C LYS A 326 5.99 -0.10 16.67
N LYS A 327 5.37 -0.70 15.63
CA LYS A 327 5.93 -1.84 14.89
C LYS A 327 5.61 -1.74 13.41
N ALA A 328 6.57 -2.10 12.57
CA ALA A 328 6.36 -2.19 11.13
C ALA A 328 6.90 -3.49 10.56
N LYS A 329 6.19 -4.05 9.59
CA LYS A 329 6.64 -5.16 8.75
C LYS A 329 6.52 -4.73 7.31
N VAL A 330 7.57 -4.92 6.53
CA VAL A 330 7.60 -4.60 5.10
C VAL A 330 8.04 -5.84 4.33
N TYR A 331 7.22 -6.24 3.38
CA TYR A 331 7.40 -7.41 2.52
C TYR A 331 7.84 -6.93 1.14
N ASN A 332 9.10 -7.22 0.80
CA ASN A 332 9.72 -6.78 -0.44
C ASN A 332 9.78 -7.96 -1.42
N HIS A 333 8.92 -7.95 -2.43
CA HIS A 333 9.00 -8.90 -3.54
C HIS A 333 9.97 -8.38 -4.60
N THR A 334 10.97 -9.18 -4.97
CA THR A 334 11.79 -8.88 -6.16
C THR A 334 11.04 -9.26 -7.44
N PRO A 335 11.40 -8.68 -8.60
CA PRO A 335 10.86 -9.10 -9.90
C PRO A 335 11.02 -10.60 -10.18
N SER A 336 12.02 -11.24 -9.56
CA SER A 336 12.26 -12.69 -9.60
C SER A 336 11.37 -13.51 -8.66
N GLY A 337 10.38 -12.92 -8.01
CA GLY A 337 9.46 -13.60 -7.08
C GLY A 337 10.06 -13.91 -5.71
N ASN A 338 11.29 -13.48 -5.43
CA ASN A 338 11.92 -13.74 -4.13
C ASN A 338 11.46 -12.73 -3.08
N LEU A 339 11.12 -13.23 -1.89
CA LEU A 339 10.69 -12.42 -0.76
C LEU A 339 11.91 -12.00 0.09
N PHE A 340 12.09 -10.69 0.24
CA PHE A 340 12.87 -10.08 1.31
C PHE A 340 11.90 -9.60 2.39
N LEU A 341 12.24 -9.85 3.64
CA LEU A 341 11.38 -9.48 4.76
C LEU A 341 12.15 -8.61 5.73
N ASP A 342 11.65 -7.39 5.90
CA ASP A 342 12.20 -6.43 6.84
C ASP A 342 11.21 -6.21 7.99
N TYR A 343 11.65 -6.50 9.22
CA TYR A 343 10.93 -6.21 10.47
C TYR A 343 11.56 -5.02 11.17
N PHE A 344 10.71 -4.17 11.74
CA PHE A 344 11.10 -2.98 12.48
C PHE A 344 10.36 -2.94 13.82
N PHE A 345 11.11 -2.69 14.89
CA PHE A 345 10.62 -2.61 16.26
C PHE A 345 11.11 -1.33 16.92
N ASP A 346 10.22 -0.67 17.67
CA ASP A 346 10.49 0.55 18.44
C ASP A 346 11.20 1.62 17.59
N CYS A 347 10.63 1.90 16.41
CA CYS A 347 11.23 2.80 15.44
C CYS A 347 10.63 4.20 15.50
N GLU A 348 11.51 5.20 15.47
CA GLU A 348 11.12 6.57 15.16
C GLU A 348 11.21 6.80 13.66
N TRP A 349 10.09 7.24 13.10
CA TRP A 349 9.96 7.54 11.68
C TRP A 349 10.01 9.05 11.49
N THR A 350 10.79 9.52 10.52
CA THR A 350 10.73 10.91 10.04
C THR A 350 10.30 10.93 8.58
N GLU A 351 9.87 12.10 8.10
CA GLU A 351 9.21 12.33 6.80
C GLU A 351 9.86 11.62 5.59
N ASP A 352 11.17 11.44 5.60
CA ASP A 352 11.91 10.87 4.46
C ASP A 352 12.65 9.57 4.75
N ASN A 353 12.83 9.20 6.03
CA ASN A 353 13.62 8.03 6.41
C ASN A 353 13.35 7.55 7.84
N ARG A 354 13.63 6.27 8.05
CA ARG A 354 13.77 5.66 9.38
C ARG A 354 15.03 6.25 10.02
N LYS A 355 14.88 7.00 11.11
CA LYS A 355 16.05 7.47 11.85
C LYS A 355 16.49 6.41 12.84
N ASN A 356 15.60 5.98 13.73
CA ASN A 356 15.99 5.27 14.93
C ASN A 356 15.23 3.95 15.11
N GLY A 357 15.83 2.97 15.76
CA GLY A 357 15.18 1.75 16.24
C GLY A 357 15.79 0.44 15.73
N ILE A 358 15.17 -0.68 16.12
CA ILE A 358 15.69 -2.02 15.85
C ILE A 358 15.17 -2.52 14.49
N GLN A 359 16.10 -2.88 13.60
CA GLN A 359 15.77 -3.52 12.32
C GLN A 359 16.23 -4.98 12.32
N THR A 360 15.38 -5.88 11.84
CA THR A 360 15.73 -7.25 11.48
C THR A 360 15.44 -7.48 10.01
N LYS A 361 16.44 -7.85 9.23
CA LYS A 361 16.35 -8.07 7.78
C LYS A 361 16.65 -9.51 7.42
N TYR A 362 15.74 -10.14 6.71
CA TYR A 362 15.91 -11.46 6.11
C TYR A 362 16.10 -11.33 4.60
N GLY A 363 17.13 -12.00 4.09
CA GLY A 363 17.43 -12.15 2.68
C GLY A 363 16.73 -13.38 2.07
N LEU A 364 17.18 -13.75 0.88
CA LEU A 364 16.72 -14.93 0.15
C LEU A 364 16.72 -16.19 1.02
N LYS A 365 15.67 -17.00 0.89
CA LYS A 365 15.46 -18.25 1.66
C LYS A 365 15.44 -18.05 3.19
N GLY A 366 15.03 -16.87 3.66
CA GLY A 366 14.87 -16.58 5.09
C GLY A 366 16.19 -16.43 5.86
N LYS A 367 17.33 -16.23 5.17
CA LYS A 367 18.62 -16.05 5.84
C LYS A 367 18.69 -14.68 6.53
N LEU A 368 19.03 -14.65 7.81
CA LEU A 368 19.27 -13.38 8.52
C LEU A 368 20.45 -12.62 7.89
N VAL A 369 20.19 -11.39 7.43
CA VAL A 369 21.17 -10.48 6.83
C VAL A 369 21.60 -9.41 7.82
N PHE A 370 20.66 -8.90 8.63
CA PHE A 370 20.95 -7.87 9.62
C PHE A 370 20.01 -7.99 10.81
N HIS A 371 20.53 -7.76 12.01
CA HIS A 371 19.72 -7.53 13.21
C HIS A 371 20.47 -6.54 14.09
N GLY A 372 19.86 -5.41 14.44
CA GLY A 372 20.50 -4.44 15.32
C GLY A 372 19.84 -3.08 15.29
N ASN A 373 20.38 -2.15 16.07
CA ASN A 373 19.87 -0.79 16.16
C ASN A 373 20.38 0.08 15.01
N LYS A 374 19.53 1.01 14.59
CA LYS A 374 19.90 2.11 13.71
C LYS A 374 19.69 3.43 14.43
N VAL A 375 20.60 4.37 14.21
CA VAL A 375 20.48 5.76 14.67
C VAL A 375 20.80 6.66 13.48
N ASP A 376 19.90 7.60 13.18
CA ASP A 376 19.91 8.42 11.95
C ASP A 376 20.12 7.59 10.67
N GLY A 377 19.54 6.40 10.61
CA GLY A 377 19.61 5.49 9.47
C GLY A 377 20.89 4.65 9.37
N MET A 378 21.92 4.96 10.17
CA MET A 378 23.21 4.25 10.23
C MET A 378 23.19 3.14 11.28
N LYS A 379 23.91 2.04 11.06
CA LYS A 379 24.06 0.97 12.07
C LYS A 379 24.76 1.53 13.31
N ASN A 380 24.21 1.25 14.48
CA ASN A 380 24.76 1.71 15.75
C ASN A 380 24.51 0.67 16.86
N GLY A 381 25.39 0.60 17.85
CA GLY A 381 25.32 -0.36 18.95
C GLY A 381 25.61 -1.79 18.51
N HIS A 382 25.19 -2.76 19.31
CA HIS A 382 25.40 -4.18 19.00
C HIS A 382 24.51 -4.65 17.85
N CYS A 383 25.12 -5.13 16.77
CA CYS A 383 24.43 -5.63 15.59
C CYS A 383 25.02 -6.96 15.10
N TYR A 384 24.16 -7.79 14.53
CA TYR A 384 24.50 -8.87 13.63
C TYR A 384 24.43 -8.37 12.18
N TYR A 385 25.42 -8.71 11.35
CA TYR A 385 25.45 -8.37 9.94
C TYR A 385 26.12 -9.46 9.10
N ARG A 386 25.45 -9.90 8.03
CA ARG A 386 25.99 -10.86 7.06
C ARG A 386 26.23 -10.18 5.72
N LYS A 387 27.47 -10.24 5.24
CA LYS A 387 27.89 -9.74 3.91
C LYS A 387 27.46 -10.71 2.79
N SER A 388 27.40 -10.21 1.56
CA SER A 388 27.04 -11.00 0.37
C SER A 388 28.01 -12.16 0.10
N ASN A 389 29.28 -12.01 0.47
CA ASN A 389 30.30 -13.05 0.38
C ASN A 389 30.20 -14.14 1.47
N GLY A 390 29.17 -14.08 2.32
CA GLY A 390 28.94 -15.04 3.40
C GLY A 390 29.55 -14.68 4.75
N ASN A 391 30.44 -13.67 4.81
CA ASN A 391 31.08 -13.26 6.06
C ASN A 391 30.03 -12.76 7.06
N VAL A 392 30.19 -13.14 8.32
CA VAL A 392 29.29 -12.74 9.41
C VAL A 392 30.05 -11.87 10.39
N TYR A 393 29.40 -10.81 10.84
CA TYR A 393 29.88 -9.93 11.88
C TYR A 393 28.86 -9.84 13.01
N ILE A 394 29.34 -9.89 14.26
CA ILE A 394 28.53 -9.74 15.46
C ILE A 394 29.28 -8.81 16.41
N GLY A 395 28.76 -7.62 16.66
CA GLY A 395 29.42 -6.67 17.56
C GLY A 395 28.94 -5.24 17.43
N LYS A 396 29.70 -4.33 18.02
CA LYS A 396 29.41 -2.90 18.09
C LYS A 396 29.68 -2.19 16.76
N PHE A 397 28.70 -1.43 16.30
CA PHE A 397 28.83 -0.43 15.25
C PHE A 397 28.73 0.99 15.82
N GLU A 398 29.42 1.93 15.18
CA GLU A 398 29.24 3.37 15.38
C GLU A 398 29.20 4.03 14.00
N ASN A 399 28.06 4.63 13.63
CA ASN A 399 27.86 5.31 12.35
C ASN A 399 28.28 4.44 11.14
N ASP A 400 27.72 3.22 11.06
CA ASP A 400 28.05 2.19 10.05
C ASP A 400 29.48 1.62 10.08
N LYS A 401 30.35 2.11 10.97
CA LYS A 401 31.70 1.57 11.16
C LYS A 401 31.71 0.49 12.22
N ILE A 402 32.42 -0.59 11.90
CA ILE A 402 32.70 -1.69 12.82
C ILE A 402 33.73 -1.19 13.84
N VAL A 403 33.42 -1.31 15.14
CA VAL A 403 34.31 -0.86 16.23
C VAL A 403 34.90 -2.04 16.99
N GLU A 404 34.05 -2.99 17.39
CA GLU A 404 34.46 -4.10 18.25
C GLU A 404 33.50 -5.28 18.11
N GLY A 405 34.03 -6.50 18.00
CA GLY A 405 33.21 -7.70 18.01
C GLY A 405 33.90 -8.89 17.38
N GLU A 406 33.08 -9.78 16.83
CA GLU A 406 33.52 -11.00 16.16
C GLU A 406 33.27 -10.91 14.65
N MET A 407 34.27 -11.28 13.85
CA MET A 407 34.13 -11.48 12.41
C MET A 407 34.47 -12.92 12.05
N PHE A 408 33.55 -13.55 11.32
CA PHE A 408 33.69 -14.89 10.78
C PHE A 408 33.87 -14.78 9.27
N TRP A 409 35.00 -15.27 8.79
CA TRP A 409 35.27 -15.60 7.40
C TRP A 409 35.22 -17.12 7.28
N GLN A 410 34.96 -17.66 6.09
CA GLN A 410 34.85 -19.11 5.79
C GLN A 410 35.38 -20.05 6.88
N GLU A 411 36.72 -20.07 7.08
CA GLU A 411 37.38 -20.88 8.11
C GLU A 411 38.14 -20.05 9.16
N SER A 412 38.04 -18.72 9.12
CA SER A 412 38.78 -17.83 10.01
C SER A 412 37.84 -17.11 10.96
N LYS A 413 38.30 -16.87 12.20
CA LYS A 413 37.57 -16.07 13.18
C LYS A 413 38.48 -14.97 13.71
N PHE A 414 37.94 -13.76 13.90
CA PHE A 414 38.57 -12.70 14.67
C PHE A 414 37.63 -12.25 15.77
N THR A 415 38.16 -11.98 16.96
CA THR A 415 37.45 -11.37 18.08
C THR A 415 38.29 -10.21 18.61
N GLY A 416 37.77 -8.99 18.54
CA GLY A 416 38.42 -7.79 19.06
C GLY A 416 37.99 -6.49 18.40
N GLN A 417 38.87 -5.51 18.46
CA GLN A 417 38.67 -4.16 17.94
C GLN A 417 39.05 -4.05 16.46
N PHE A 418 38.31 -3.22 15.74
CA PHE A 418 38.53 -2.95 14.33
C PHE A 418 38.90 -1.48 14.12
N HIS A 419 39.67 -1.24 13.06
CA HIS A 419 39.98 0.10 12.58
C HIS A 419 39.79 0.12 11.06
N ASN A 420 38.95 1.03 10.57
CA ASN A 420 38.55 1.11 9.15
C ASN A 420 38.03 -0.23 8.57
N GLY A 421 37.37 -1.05 9.40
CA GLY A 421 36.80 -2.33 9.00
C GLY A 421 37.78 -3.50 8.97
N GLU A 422 39.05 -3.30 9.34
CA GLU A 422 40.05 -4.35 9.46
C GLU A 422 40.36 -4.71 10.92
N PRO A 423 40.74 -5.98 11.21
CA PRO A 423 41.23 -6.39 12.52
C PRO A 423 42.41 -5.53 13.01
N TRP A 424 42.22 -4.84 14.14
CA TRP A 424 43.19 -3.90 14.69
C TRP A 424 43.85 -4.41 15.98
N LYS A 425 43.04 -4.87 16.94
CA LYS A 425 43.54 -5.39 18.22
C LYS A 425 42.64 -6.51 18.72
N GLY A 426 43.15 -7.73 18.87
CA GLY A 426 42.32 -8.87 19.28
C GLY A 426 42.95 -10.22 19.00
N SER A 427 42.13 -11.27 19.03
CA SER A 427 42.54 -12.64 18.75
C SER A 427 42.02 -13.10 17.39
N VAL A 428 42.82 -13.89 16.68
CA VAL A 428 42.49 -14.50 15.38
C VAL A 428 42.72 -16.01 15.43
N ILE A 429 41.92 -16.74 14.66
CA ILE A 429 42.08 -18.16 14.38
C ILE A 429 42.10 -18.33 12.86
N ASN A 430 43.08 -19.08 12.36
CA ASN A 430 43.20 -19.48 10.96
C ASN A 430 43.20 -18.29 9.97
N TYR A 431 43.83 -17.18 10.33
CA TYR A 431 43.79 -15.92 9.58
C TYR A 431 44.84 -15.88 8.46
N LYS A 432 44.41 -15.42 7.28
CA LYS A 432 45.30 -15.11 6.16
C LYS A 432 45.49 -13.60 6.08
N LYS A 433 46.72 -13.11 6.27
CA LYS A 433 47.03 -11.67 6.22
C LYS A 433 48.30 -11.41 5.43
N TYR A 434 48.27 -10.40 4.57
CA TYR A 434 49.48 -9.85 4.00
C TYR A 434 50.33 -9.21 5.10
N ASN A 435 51.60 -9.55 5.15
CA ASN A 435 52.57 -9.00 6.08
C ASN A 435 53.60 -8.18 5.29
N GLN A 436 53.60 -6.86 5.54
CA GLN A 436 54.48 -5.92 4.85
C GLN A 436 55.97 -6.21 5.11
N ASP A 437 56.32 -6.66 6.32
CA ASP A 437 57.71 -6.96 6.69
C ASP A 437 58.23 -8.23 5.97
N LEU A 438 57.33 -9.05 5.42
CA LEU A 438 57.64 -10.25 4.64
C LEU A 438 57.46 -10.04 3.13
N ASN A 439 56.80 -8.95 2.73
CA ASN A 439 56.29 -8.78 1.38
C ASN A 439 55.48 -10.00 0.87
N ASP A 440 54.78 -10.70 1.78
CA ASP A 440 54.05 -11.94 1.49
C ASP A 440 52.91 -12.20 2.48
N TYR A 441 52.05 -13.17 2.18
CA TYR A 441 50.95 -13.62 3.03
C TYR A 441 51.42 -14.62 4.10
N VAL A 442 50.95 -14.40 5.32
CA VAL A 442 50.96 -15.41 6.38
C VAL A 442 49.67 -16.22 6.28
N TYR A 443 49.79 -17.54 6.29
CA TYR A 443 48.66 -18.47 6.20
C TYR A 443 48.37 -19.14 7.54
N HIS A 444 47.10 -19.43 7.79
CA HIS A 444 46.61 -20.15 8.97
C HIS A 444 47.08 -19.56 10.31
N PHE A 445 47.30 -18.25 10.38
CA PHE A 445 47.79 -17.62 11.61
C PHE A 445 46.73 -17.67 12.71
N SER A 446 47.12 -18.16 13.88
CA SER A 446 46.29 -18.16 15.09
C SER A 446 47.06 -17.52 16.24
N GLY A 447 46.46 -16.53 16.88
CA GLY A 447 47.17 -15.68 17.84
C GLY A 447 46.52 -14.33 18.06
N SER A 448 47.29 -13.33 18.49
CA SER A 448 46.87 -11.96 18.70
C SER A 448 47.37 -11.01 17.60
N ILE A 449 46.53 -10.03 17.29
CA ILE A 449 46.84 -8.87 16.46
C ILE A 449 46.93 -7.66 17.40
N ASN A 450 47.91 -6.79 17.17
CA ASN A 450 48.04 -5.51 17.84
C ASN A 450 48.41 -4.43 16.82
N ASN A 451 47.71 -3.30 16.84
CA ASN A 451 47.84 -2.21 15.86
C ASN A 451 47.84 -2.69 14.39
N GLY A 452 46.94 -3.62 14.08
CA GLY A 452 46.79 -4.18 12.74
C GLY A 452 47.92 -5.12 12.32
N LYS A 453 48.90 -5.42 13.17
CA LYS A 453 50.02 -6.34 12.89
C LYS A 453 49.93 -7.62 13.73
N LEU A 454 50.49 -8.72 13.21
CA LEU A 454 50.62 -9.98 13.96
C LEU A 454 51.54 -9.76 15.16
N TYR A 455 51.13 -10.16 16.36
CA TYR A 455 51.85 -9.83 17.61
C TYR A 455 52.34 -11.07 18.37
N GLU A 456 51.44 -11.94 18.79
CA GLU A 456 51.79 -13.23 19.42
C GLU A 456 51.03 -14.35 18.75
N GLY A 457 51.67 -15.45 18.38
CA GLY A 457 50.96 -16.58 17.79
C GLY A 457 51.79 -17.38 16.81
N VAL A 458 51.11 -18.25 16.07
CA VAL A 458 51.75 -19.20 15.16
C VAL A 458 51.04 -19.16 13.81
N GLY A 459 51.80 -19.19 12.73
CA GLY A 459 51.28 -19.31 11.37
C GLY A 459 52.33 -19.87 10.43
N TYR A 460 52.03 -19.88 9.13
CA TYR A 460 52.93 -20.39 8.11
C TYR A 460 53.39 -19.26 7.17
N THR A 461 54.70 -19.10 7.02
CA THR A 461 55.33 -18.17 6.08
C THR A 461 55.98 -18.93 4.94
N LYS A 462 56.05 -18.34 3.75
CA LYS A 462 56.71 -18.99 2.61
C LYS A 462 58.17 -19.30 2.95
N LEU A 463 58.57 -20.55 2.75
CA LEU A 463 59.93 -21.04 2.98
C LEU A 463 60.75 -20.96 1.69
N LYS A 464 60.26 -21.62 0.63
CA LYS A 464 60.86 -21.63 -0.70
C LYS A 464 59.80 -21.31 -1.74
N ALA A 465 60.13 -20.41 -2.66
CA ALA A 465 59.41 -20.27 -3.92
C ALA A 465 60.15 -21.14 -4.94
N THR A 466 59.57 -22.26 -5.37
CA THR A 466 60.08 -22.94 -6.56
C THR A 466 59.80 -22.01 -7.74
N PRO A 467 60.80 -21.45 -8.45
CA PRO A 467 60.57 -20.62 -9.61
C PRO A 467 59.95 -21.48 -10.72
N LEU A 468 58.97 -20.93 -11.41
CA LEU A 468 58.10 -21.58 -12.40
C LEU A 468 58.84 -22.15 -13.65
N TYR A 469 60.18 -22.30 -13.71
CA TYR A 469 60.84 -22.55 -15.01
C TYR A 469 62.19 -23.31 -15.07
N GLU A 470 62.70 -23.97 -14.03
CA GLU A 470 64.00 -24.69 -14.16
C GLU A 470 64.00 -26.10 -13.56
N GLN A 471 62.94 -26.88 -13.80
CA GLN A 471 62.94 -28.30 -13.44
C GLN A 471 62.40 -29.25 -14.51
N TYR A 472 62.17 -28.76 -15.74
CA TYR A 472 61.80 -29.64 -16.86
C TYR A 472 63.00 -30.43 -17.44
N GLU A 473 64.25 -30.12 -17.07
CA GLU A 473 65.45 -30.78 -17.64
C GLU A 473 66.21 -31.72 -16.68
N SER A 474 65.83 -31.86 -15.40
CA SER A 474 66.49 -32.80 -14.48
C SER A 474 65.66 -34.03 -14.09
N GLU A 475 64.42 -34.14 -14.57
CA GLU A 475 63.45 -35.17 -14.16
C GLU A 475 63.27 -36.31 -15.19
N ILE A 476 64.19 -36.45 -16.15
CA ILE A 476 64.29 -37.63 -17.05
C ILE A 476 65.42 -38.59 -16.62
N GLN A 477 66.24 -38.26 -15.62
CA GLN A 477 67.48 -39.03 -15.36
C GLN A 477 67.64 -39.71 -13.99
N ARG A 478 66.61 -39.75 -13.14
CA ARG A 478 66.61 -40.59 -11.91
C ARG A 478 65.23 -41.18 -11.59
N MET A 479 64.64 -41.83 -12.57
CA MET A 479 63.77 -42.98 -12.31
C MET A 479 64.65 -44.22 -12.44
N GLU A 480 65.01 -44.82 -11.30
CA GLU A 480 65.42 -46.22 -11.07
C GLU A 480 66.31 -46.27 -9.82
N ASP A 481 65.71 -46.55 -8.66
CA ASP A 481 66.05 -47.77 -7.91
C ASP A 481 65.13 -47.98 -6.70
N ASN A 482 64.79 -49.25 -6.52
CA ASN A 482 63.89 -49.83 -5.53
C ASN A 482 64.34 -49.56 -4.07
N HIS A 483 63.40 -49.47 -3.13
CA HIS A 483 63.11 -50.57 -2.20
C HIS A 483 61.96 -50.20 -1.24
N MET A 484 60.98 -51.10 -1.19
CA MET A 484 60.09 -51.29 -0.04
C MET A 484 60.93 -51.80 1.12
N ASP A 485 60.88 -51.11 2.26
CA ASP A 485 61.05 -51.73 3.56
C ASP A 485 59.95 -51.21 4.51
N GLU A 486 59.29 -52.18 5.12
CA GLU A 486 58.29 -52.05 6.17
C GLU A 486 59.01 -51.56 7.44
N ILE A 487 58.65 -50.39 7.97
CA ILE A 487 59.14 -49.92 9.27
C ILE A 487 57.96 -49.63 10.18
N GLU A 488 58.07 -50.22 11.38
CA GLU A 488 57.18 -50.13 12.52
C GLU A 488 56.69 -48.71 12.82
N ARG A 489 55.41 -48.65 13.20
CA ARG A 489 54.73 -47.48 13.74
C ARG A 489 55.48 -46.94 14.96
N TYR A 490 56.08 -45.76 14.79
CA TYR A 490 56.24 -44.79 15.85
C TYR A 490 55.30 -43.62 15.57
N GLU A 491 54.43 -43.31 16.54
CA GLU A 491 53.58 -42.13 16.56
C GLU A 491 54.45 -40.89 16.82
N ASP A 492 55.26 -40.53 15.82
CA ASP A 492 55.98 -39.26 15.80
C ASP A 492 55.32 -38.36 14.75
N GLU A 493 54.80 -37.21 15.19
CA GLU A 493 54.11 -36.23 14.34
C GLU A 493 54.99 -35.80 13.14
N SER A 494 56.32 -35.87 13.29
CA SER A 494 57.31 -35.59 12.24
C SER A 494 57.30 -36.62 11.10
N TYR A 495 57.09 -37.91 11.39
CA TYR A 495 57.03 -38.96 10.36
C TYR A 495 55.79 -38.83 9.48
N VAL A 496 54.64 -38.57 10.11
CA VAL A 496 53.35 -38.36 9.41
C VAL A 496 53.39 -37.11 8.55
N ALA A 497 53.92 -35.99 9.07
CA ALA A 497 54.10 -34.76 8.31
C ALA A 497 55.02 -34.98 7.09
N GLY A 498 56.12 -35.74 7.27
CA GLY A 498 57.04 -36.10 6.19
C GLY A 498 56.37 -36.93 5.09
N LEU A 499 55.54 -37.91 5.43
CA LEU A 499 54.78 -38.71 4.44
C LEU A 499 53.81 -37.84 3.64
N GLU A 500 53.05 -36.97 4.30
CA GLU A 500 52.09 -36.09 3.62
C GLU A 500 52.79 -35.07 2.70
N ASN A 501 53.86 -34.44 3.19
CA ASN A 501 54.63 -33.47 2.41
C ASN A 501 55.28 -34.14 1.20
N ASN A 502 55.92 -35.30 1.38
CA ASN A 502 56.54 -36.05 0.27
C ASN A 502 55.52 -36.52 -0.76
N HIS A 503 54.36 -37.00 -0.33
CA HIS A 503 53.28 -37.34 -1.26
C HIS A 503 52.88 -36.13 -2.10
N LYS A 504 52.72 -34.94 -1.50
CA LYS A 504 52.37 -33.72 -2.23
C LYS A 504 53.47 -33.27 -3.19
N ARG A 505 54.74 -33.34 -2.77
CA ARG A 505 55.90 -33.01 -3.62
C ARG A 505 55.96 -33.90 -4.86
N ASN A 506 55.75 -35.20 -4.68
CA ASN A 506 55.83 -36.19 -5.77
C ASN A 506 54.60 -36.21 -6.67
N THR A 507 53.43 -35.87 -6.14
CA THR A 507 52.16 -35.91 -6.89
C THR A 507 51.94 -34.63 -7.69
N TYR A 508 52.39 -33.49 -7.19
CA TYR A 508 52.10 -32.19 -7.79
C TYR A 508 53.38 -31.47 -8.25
N PRO A 509 53.58 -31.33 -9.58
CA PRO A 509 54.77 -30.68 -10.13
C PRO A 509 54.87 -29.19 -9.75
N ILE A 510 53.75 -28.56 -9.38
CA ILE A 510 53.70 -27.18 -8.93
C ILE A 510 53.27 -27.15 -7.46
N HIS A 511 54.22 -26.92 -6.57
CA HIS A 511 53.97 -26.75 -5.14
C HIS A 511 54.82 -25.65 -4.52
N ALA A 512 54.38 -25.14 -3.37
CA ALA A 512 55.10 -24.17 -2.55
C ALA A 512 55.20 -24.69 -1.12
N GLU A 513 56.37 -24.49 -0.52
CA GLU A 513 56.64 -24.89 0.85
C GLU A 513 56.49 -23.69 1.79
N TYR A 514 55.84 -23.93 2.91
CA TYR A 514 55.67 -22.96 3.98
C TYR A 514 56.24 -23.51 5.27
N ILE A 515 56.93 -22.68 6.04
CA ILE A 515 57.46 -23.04 7.35
C ILE A 515 56.62 -22.43 8.46
N ARG A 516 56.45 -23.20 9.53
CA ARG A 516 55.84 -22.76 10.78
C ARG A 516 56.70 -21.66 11.41
N THR A 517 56.05 -20.55 11.70
CA THR A 517 56.68 -19.33 12.20
C THR A 517 55.91 -18.88 13.43
N GLU A 518 56.65 -18.54 14.49
CA GLU A 518 56.11 -17.96 15.71
C GLU A 518 56.28 -16.43 15.71
N TRP A 519 55.30 -15.73 16.25
CA TRP A 519 55.40 -14.31 16.58
C TRP A 519 55.44 -14.17 18.10
N LYS A 520 56.39 -13.39 18.61
CA LYS A 520 56.47 -12.97 20.01
C LYS A 520 56.72 -11.47 20.06
N GLN A 521 55.81 -10.73 20.68
CA GLN A 521 55.85 -9.26 20.75
C GLN A 521 56.04 -8.56 19.40
N GLY A 522 55.42 -9.10 18.33
CA GLY A 522 55.51 -8.59 16.96
C GLY A 522 56.79 -8.99 16.22
N LYS A 523 57.75 -9.64 16.88
CA LYS A 523 58.94 -10.18 16.24
C LYS A 523 58.70 -11.61 15.78
N LYS A 524 59.05 -11.90 14.54
CA LYS A 524 58.97 -13.25 13.97
C LYS A 524 60.18 -14.10 14.41
N ARG A 525 59.94 -15.37 14.65
CA ARG A 525 60.94 -16.43 14.81
C ARG A 525 60.48 -17.61 13.95
N GLN A 526 61.18 -17.85 12.84
CA GLN A 526 60.99 -19.08 12.07
C GLN A 526 61.47 -20.26 12.94
N LEU A 527 60.69 -21.34 12.94
CA LEU A 527 61.14 -22.59 13.56
C LEU A 527 62.19 -23.27 12.67
N GLU A 528 62.83 -24.30 13.21
CA GLU A 528 63.82 -25.08 12.47
C GLU A 528 63.16 -25.76 11.25
N GLU A 529 63.92 -25.86 10.15
CA GLU A 529 63.50 -26.50 8.89
C GLU A 529 63.49 -28.03 9.03
N ILE A 530 62.64 -28.54 9.92
CA ILE A 530 62.34 -29.96 10.10
C ILE A 530 60.93 -30.25 9.56
N GLU A 531 60.69 -31.46 9.04
CA GLU A 531 59.47 -31.80 8.27
C GLU A 531 58.17 -31.52 9.02
N GLU A 532 58.12 -31.73 10.34
CA GLU A 532 56.96 -31.38 11.20
C GLU A 532 56.55 -29.90 11.11
N ASN A 533 57.50 -29.01 10.80
CA ASN A 533 57.27 -27.57 10.72
C ASN A 533 57.03 -27.11 9.28
N ILE A 534 57.15 -27.99 8.28
CA ILE A 534 56.93 -27.69 6.87
C ILE A 534 55.50 -28.08 6.47
N LYS A 535 54.87 -27.21 5.70
CA LYS A 535 53.56 -27.47 5.06
C LYS A 535 53.69 -27.25 3.56
N VAL A 536 53.56 -28.33 2.79
CA VAL A 536 53.51 -28.27 1.32
C VAL A 536 52.08 -27.96 0.86
N LYS A 537 51.91 -26.93 0.02
CA LYS A 537 50.67 -26.65 -0.70
C LYS A 537 50.92 -26.75 -2.20
N TYR A 538 50.01 -27.39 -2.92
CA TYR A 538 50.07 -27.53 -4.37
C TYR A 538 49.05 -26.61 -5.06
N TYR A 539 49.26 -26.39 -6.34
CA TYR A 539 48.32 -25.69 -7.22
C TYR A 539 47.81 -26.70 -8.25
N GLU A 540 46.49 -26.81 -8.39
CA GLU A 540 45.84 -27.61 -9.45
C GLU A 540 45.87 -26.89 -10.80
#